data_AF-A0A0C4YBM9-F1
#
_entry.id   AF-A0A0C4YBM9-F1
#
_cell.length_a   1.000
_cell.length_b   1.000
_cell.length_c   1.000
_cell.angle_alpha   90.00
_cell.angle_beta   90.00
_cell.angle_gamma   90.00
#
_symmetry.space_group_name_H-M   'P 1'
#
loop_
_entity.id
_entity.type
_entity.pdbx_description
1 polymer ?
#
loop_
_entity_poly.entity_id
_entity_poly.type
_entity_poly.pdbx_seq_one_letter_code
_entity_poly.pdbx_strand_id
1 'polypeptide(L)'
;MLPSRGCCGWRGACGGWHWHAVSFSVAGPHAEAFLAYSQSSDPASPHAADQAERFSDKRWIALPFTDAQINADPGFSERQIAQ
;
A
#
# COMPACT_ATOMS: atom_id res chain seq x y z
N MET A 1 -1.52 8.66 29.38
CA MET A 1 -2.61 8.85 28.40
C MET A 1 -2.03 9.63 27.24
N LEU A 2 -1.53 8.94 26.22
CA LEU A 2 -0.93 9.55 25.02
C LEU A 2 -2.05 9.79 24.00
N PRO A 3 -2.20 10.99 23.43
CA PRO A 3 -3.23 11.24 22.43
C PRO A 3 -2.87 10.45 21.16
N SER A 4 -3.80 9.60 20.73
CA SER A 4 -3.74 8.88 19.46
C SER A 4 -3.67 9.90 18.33
N ARG A 5 -2.53 9.94 17.64
CA ARG A 5 -2.35 10.75 16.44
C ARG A 5 -3.06 10.06 15.28
N GLY A 6 -4.38 10.21 15.23
CA GLY A 6 -5.21 9.89 14.07
C GLY A 6 -4.80 10.69 12.83
N CYS A 7 -5.07 10.13 11.65
CA CYS A 7 -4.80 10.72 10.33
C CYS A 7 -5.28 12.19 10.18
N CYS A 8 -6.23 12.65 11.00
CA CYS A 8 -6.66 14.05 11.05
C CYS A 8 -5.65 15.03 11.69
N GLY A 9 -4.49 14.56 12.16
CA GLY A 9 -3.40 15.40 12.68
C GLY A 9 -2.55 16.08 11.60
N TRP A 10 -2.61 15.61 10.35
CA TRP A 10 -1.97 16.23 9.20
C TRP A 10 -3.00 17.05 8.42
N ARG A 11 -2.84 18.37 8.43
CA ARG A 11 -3.81 19.36 7.91
C ARG A 11 -3.90 19.42 6.37
N GLY A 12 -3.84 18.30 5.68
CA GLY A 12 -3.98 18.28 4.22
C GLY A 12 -4.00 16.89 3.62
N ALA A 13 -5.20 16.32 3.43
CA ALA A 13 -5.50 15.40 2.32
C ALA A 13 -7.01 15.08 2.31
N CYS A 14 -7.80 15.89 1.59
CA CYS A 14 -9.09 15.46 1.05
C CYS A 14 -8.89 15.11 -0.43
N GLY A 15 -8.20 14.01 -0.70
CA GLY A 15 -7.89 13.56 -2.05
C GLY A 15 -7.26 12.17 -2.01
N GLY A 16 -8.09 11.14 -2.14
CA GLY A 16 -7.61 9.77 -2.27
C GLY A 16 -7.02 9.58 -3.67
N TRP A 17 -5.73 9.85 -3.84
CA TRP A 17 -5.05 9.68 -5.13
C TRP A 17 -4.26 8.37 -5.16
N HIS A 18 -4.61 7.52 -6.13
CA HIS A 18 -3.92 6.29 -6.46
C HIS A 18 -3.46 6.36 -7.92
N TRP A 19 -2.23 5.93 -8.21
CA TRP A 19 -1.68 5.95 -9.57
C TRP A 19 -0.97 4.65 -9.85
N HIS A 20 -1.39 3.91 -10.86
CA HIS A 20 -0.76 2.66 -11.29
C HIS A 20 -0.28 2.78 -12.74
N ALA A 21 0.90 2.27 -13.01
CA ALA A 21 1.42 2.04 -14.35
C ALA A 21 1.53 0.53 -14.58
N VAL A 22 1.02 0.06 -15.71
CA VAL A 22 1.03 -1.37 -16.06
C VAL A 22 1.68 -1.54 -17.42
N SER A 23 2.63 -2.45 -17.50
CA SER A 23 3.25 -2.90 -18.75
C SER A 23 2.98 -4.38 -18.95
N PHE A 24 2.87 -4.80 -20.21
CA PHE A 24 2.57 -6.19 -20.58
C PHE A 24 3.78 -6.79 -21.27
N SER A 25 4.32 -7.86 -20.68
CA SER A 25 5.45 -8.61 -21.22
C SER A 25 5.07 -10.06 -21.48
N VAL A 26 5.96 -10.81 -22.13
CA VAL A 26 5.80 -12.27 -22.30
C VAL A 26 5.74 -13.03 -20.98
N ALA A 27 6.29 -12.46 -19.90
CA ALA A 27 6.27 -13.05 -18.56
C ALA A 27 4.99 -12.69 -17.77
N GLY A 28 4.10 -11.88 -18.34
CA GLY A 28 2.88 -11.39 -17.68
C GLY A 28 2.89 -9.88 -17.41
N PRO A 29 1.88 -9.36 -16.71
CA PRO A 29 1.79 -7.95 -16.37
C PRO A 29 2.82 -7.57 -15.31
N HIS A 30 3.48 -6.44 -15.52
CA HIS A 30 4.32 -5.79 -14.53
C HIS A 30 3.66 -4.46 -14.13
N ALA A 31 3.28 -4.36 -12.87
CA ALA A 31 2.52 -3.23 -12.33
C ALA A 31 3.30 -2.54 -11.19
N GLU A 32 3.35 -1.23 -11.27
CA GLU A 32 3.93 -0.36 -10.23
C GLU A 32 2.95 0.75 -9.86
N ALA A 33 3.06 1.22 -8.62
CA ALA A 33 2.06 2.11 -8.04
C ALA A 33 2.63 3.20 -7.14
N PHE A 34 1.77 4.21 -6.91
CA PHE A 34 1.84 5.14 -5.79
C PHE A 34 0.52 5.16 -5.04
N LEU A 35 0.61 5.16 -3.71
CA LEU A 35 -0.53 5.32 -2.82
C LEU A 35 -0.25 6.45 -1.82
N ALA A 36 -0.90 7.60 -2.01
CA ALA A 36 -0.58 8.82 -1.26
C ALA A 36 -1.04 8.79 0.22
N TYR A 37 -1.95 7.89 0.60
CA TYR A 37 -2.62 7.85 1.91
C TYR A 37 -2.52 6.50 2.64
N SER A 38 -1.72 5.57 2.12
CA SER A 38 -1.57 4.20 2.69
C SER A 38 -2.85 3.36 2.70
N GLN A 39 -2.76 2.14 3.23
CA GLN A 39 -3.85 1.14 3.13
C GLN A 39 -4.89 1.26 4.24
N SER A 40 -4.58 1.95 5.35
CA SER A 40 -5.47 2.08 6.50
C SER A 40 -5.59 3.54 6.95
N SER A 41 -6.80 3.96 7.27
CA SER A 41 -7.05 5.23 7.98
C SER A 41 -7.01 5.08 9.51
N ASP A 42 -6.96 3.84 10.02
CA ASP A 42 -6.79 3.58 11.45
C ASP A 42 -5.34 3.89 11.86
N PRO A 43 -5.09 4.88 12.74
CA PRO A 43 -3.75 5.22 13.21
C PRO A 43 -3.06 4.11 14.01
N ALA A 44 -3.81 3.12 14.53
CA ALA A 44 -3.22 1.97 15.21
C ALA A 44 -2.72 0.89 14.24
N SER A 45 -3.09 0.98 12.95
CA SER A 45 -2.63 0.03 11.94
C SER A 45 -1.17 0.30 11.57
N PRO A 46 -0.35 -0.76 11.40
CA PRO A 46 1.01 -0.60 10.85
C PRO A 46 1.01 -0.04 9.42
N HIS A 47 -0.12 -0.09 8.70
CA HIS A 47 -0.26 0.40 7.32
C HIS A 47 -0.97 1.76 7.23
N ALA A 48 -0.86 2.58 8.28
CA ALA A 48 -1.47 3.91 8.32
C ALA A 48 -0.67 4.98 7.56
N ALA A 49 0.65 4.80 7.44
CA ALA A 49 1.56 5.81 6.90
C ALA A 49 2.67 5.25 5.98
N ASP A 50 2.83 3.94 5.90
CA ASP A 50 3.94 3.27 5.20
C ASP A 50 4.03 3.63 3.72
N GLN A 51 2.89 3.77 3.02
CA GLN A 51 2.88 4.16 1.61
C GLN A 51 2.92 5.67 1.42
N ALA A 52 2.33 6.43 2.35
CA ALA A 52 2.41 7.89 2.33
C ALA A 52 3.88 8.37 2.47
N GLU A 53 4.67 7.70 3.31
CA GLU A 53 6.12 7.92 3.41
C GLU A 53 6.83 7.62 2.09
N ARG A 54 6.55 6.46 1.47
CA ARG A 54 7.11 6.10 0.15
C ARG A 54 6.71 7.08 -0.95
N PHE A 55 5.48 7.56 -0.94
CA PHE A 55 5.00 8.58 -1.88
C PHE A 55 5.74 9.90 -1.70
N SER A 56 5.98 10.32 -0.46
CA SER A 56 6.79 11.52 -0.16
C SER A 56 8.21 11.39 -0.72
N ASP A 57 8.79 10.19 -0.63
CA ASP A 57 10.09 9.84 -1.20
C ASP A 57 10.06 9.56 -2.72
N LYS A 58 8.89 9.62 -3.37
CA LYS A 58 8.67 9.29 -4.79
C LYS A 58 9.15 7.87 -5.15
N ARG A 59 9.03 6.95 -4.21
CA ARG A 59 9.38 5.54 -4.37
C ARG A 59 8.17 4.74 -4.84
N TRP A 60 8.27 4.19 -6.04
CA TRP A 60 7.28 3.28 -6.59
C TRP A 60 7.18 2.01 -5.73
N ILE A 61 5.98 1.44 -5.65
CA ILE A 61 5.76 0.11 -5.10
C ILE A 61 5.47 -0.88 -6.22
N ALA A 62 6.10 -2.05 -6.15
CA ALA A 62 5.74 -3.17 -7.00
C ALA A 62 4.40 -3.75 -6.54
N LEU A 63 3.52 -4.07 -7.49
CA LEU A 63 2.27 -4.75 -7.23
C LEU A 63 2.37 -6.19 -7.72
N PRO A 64 2.67 -7.17 -6.84
CA PRO A 64 2.75 -8.57 -7.23
C PRO A 64 1.38 -9.06 -7.73
N PHE A 65 1.36 -9.68 -8.91
CA PHE A 65 0.11 -10.13 -9.55
C PHE A 65 0.07 -11.65 -9.77
N THR A 66 1.17 -12.23 -10.26
CA THR A 66 1.25 -13.68 -10.47
C THR A 66 1.42 -14.42 -9.15
N ASP A 67 0.97 -15.67 -9.07
CA ASP A 67 1.15 -16.51 -7.87
C ASP A 67 2.62 -16.60 -7.46
N ALA A 68 3.54 -16.71 -8.42
CA ALA A 68 4.97 -16.74 -8.14
C ALA A 68 5.47 -15.45 -7.48
N GLN A 69 4.97 -14.28 -7.91
CA GLN A 69 5.32 -13.00 -7.30
C GLN A 69 4.70 -12.84 -5.91
N ILE A 70 3.45 -13.23 -5.73
CA ILE A 70 2.74 -13.15 -4.44
C ILE A 70 3.43 -14.05 -3.40
N ASN A 71 3.75 -15.30 -3.78
CA ASN A 71 4.42 -16.25 -2.89
C ASN A 71 5.89 -15.89 -2.60
N ALA A 72 6.52 -15.08 -3.44
CA ALA A 72 7.89 -14.61 -3.22
C ALA A 72 7.97 -13.36 -2.31
N ASP A 73 6.84 -12.71 -2.01
CA ASP A 73 6.81 -11.54 -1.14
C ASP A 73 7.15 -11.93 0.32
N PRO A 74 8.19 -11.36 0.94
CA PRO A 74 8.51 -11.62 2.35
C PRO A 74 7.38 -11.24 3.33
N GLY A 75 6.48 -10.35 2.94
CA GLY A 75 5.30 -9.93 3.70
C GLY A 75 4.05 -10.75 3.42
N PHE A 76 4.12 -11.83 2.63
CA PHE A 76 2.97 -12.66 2.33
C PHE A 76 2.37 -13.30 3.60
N SER A 77 1.05 -13.17 3.75
CA SER A 77 0.29 -13.82 4.80
C SER A 77 -1.06 -14.29 4.27
N GLU A 78 -1.48 -15.49 4.64
CA GLU A 78 -2.76 -16.07 4.26
C GLU A 78 -3.62 -16.33 5.51
N ARG A 79 -4.93 -16.07 5.40
CA ARG A 79 -5.90 -16.41 6.43
C ARG A 79 -7.14 -17.03 5.80
N GLN A 80 -7.40 -18.30 6.13
CA GLN A 80 -8.63 -18.97 5.77
C GLN A 80 -9.66 -18.78 6.89
N ILE A 81 -10.86 -18.32 6.53
CA ILE A 81 -11.98 -18.14 7.45
C ILE A 81 -13.06 -19.14 7.05
N ALA A 82 -13.26 -20.18 7.84
CA ALA A 82 -14.43 -21.05 7.72
C ALA A 82 -15.56 -20.46 8.57
N GLN A 83 -16.75 -20.35 8.00
CA GLN A 83 -17.94 -19.82 8.67
C GLN A 83 -18.69 -20.91 9.44
#